data_AF-A0A016TX26-F1
#
_entry.id   AF-A0A016TX26-F1
#
_cell.length_a   1.000
_cell.length_b   1.000
_cell.length_c   1.000
_cell.angle_alpha   90.00
_cell.angle_beta   90.00
_cell.angle_gamma   90.00
#
_symmetry.space_group_name_H-M   'P 1'
#
loop_
_entity.id
_entity.type
_entity.pdbx_description
1 polymer ?
#
loop_
_entity_poly.entity_id
_entity_poly.type
_entity_poly.pdbx_seq_one_letter_code
_entity_poly.pdbx_strand_id
1 'polypeptide(L)'
;MYCGSIAGMCGSIADMCGSGRKTSIRRFATRVLHITFSVFKLEVIQPEGFFLKNEELKTSHDKKNGLLTHITTVAAGRTTVSTNFYRYEPALGGAYIMRVNGPAKPHTAEPTLRFIARGSLQQKAHLFLPNIYEEITVKNLRGSFGQQVYLLLRVDITGTSNTELSMRLETSLQNPRFYADSAGMQVTCLYSC
;
A
#
# COMPACT_ATOMS: atom_id res chain seq x y z
N MET A 1 36.82 3.87 -55.28
CA MET A 1 38.16 3.30 -55.05
C MET A 1 38.13 2.73 -53.63
N TYR A 2 38.23 1.39 -53.45
CA TYR A 2 38.16 0.60 -52.18
C TYR A 2 37.00 0.92 -51.20
N CYS A 3 36.04 0.05 -50.83
CA CYS A 3 35.89 -1.42 -50.82
C CYS A 3 36.78 -2.22 -49.84
N GLY A 4 36.15 -2.90 -48.87
CA GLY A 4 36.77 -3.83 -47.92
C GLY A 4 35.77 -4.34 -46.86
N SER A 5 35.41 -5.63 -46.90
CA SER A 5 34.52 -6.33 -45.96
C SER A 5 35.07 -7.74 -45.67
N ILE A 6 34.86 -8.29 -44.47
CA ILE A 6 35.06 -9.70 -44.00
C ILE A 6 34.49 -9.76 -42.56
N ALA A 7 33.66 -10.69 -42.07
CA ALA A 7 33.05 -11.96 -42.52
C ALA A 7 33.78 -13.29 -42.19
N GLY A 8 33.21 -14.06 -41.23
CA GLY A 8 33.59 -15.44 -40.88
C GLY A 8 34.54 -15.59 -39.67
N MET A 9 34.64 -16.74 -38.99
CA MET A 9 33.89 -18.01 -39.14
C MET A 9 33.97 -18.88 -37.86
N CYS A 10 33.19 -19.96 -37.80
CA CYS A 10 33.08 -20.89 -36.67
C CYS A 10 34.25 -21.90 -36.60
N GLY A 11 34.55 -22.44 -35.41
CA GLY A 11 35.55 -23.50 -35.22
C GLY A 11 35.38 -24.28 -33.91
N SER A 12 35.00 -25.55 -34.01
CA SER A 12 34.90 -26.48 -32.88
C SER A 12 36.27 -27.09 -32.54
N ILE A 13 36.53 -27.37 -31.26
CA ILE A 13 37.63 -28.25 -30.83
C ILE A 13 37.05 -29.34 -29.92
N ALA A 14 36.99 -30.55 -30.48
CA ALA A 14 36.88 -31.79 -29.73
C ALA A 14 38.21 -32.55 -29.81
N ASP A 15 38.47 -33.37 -28.80
CA ASP A 15 39.47 -34.44 -28.73
C ASP A 15 40.96 -34.14 -29.03
N MET A 16 41.74 -34.04 -27.96
CA MET A 16 42.96 -34.85 -27.85
C MET A 16 43.10 -35.46 -26.44
N CYS A 17 43.46 -36.74 -26.40
CA CYS A 17 43.44 -37.60 -25.21
C CYS A 17 44.80 -37.63 -24.49
N GLY A 18 44.83 -37.75 -23.15
CA GLY A 18 46.10 -37.72 -22.40
C GLY A 18 46.06 -38.00 -20.90
N SER A 19 46.04 -39.29 -20.53
CA SER A 19 46.67 -39.91 -19.34
C SER A 19 46.99 -39.08 -18.06
N GLY A 20 46.14 -39.24 -17.03
CA GLY A 20 46.55 -39.64 -15.67
C GLY A 20 47.52 -38.79 -14.81
N ARG A 21 46.98 -38.11 -13.79
CA ARG A 21 47.51 -38.15 -12.40
C ARG A 21 46.49 -37.66 -11.37
N LYS A 22 46.34 -38.39 -10.26
CA LYS A 22 45.61 -37.92 -9.06
C LYS A 22 46.52 -37.03 -8.23
N THR A 23 46.17 -35.76 -8.03
CA THR A 23 46.75 -34.92 -6.97
C THR A 23 45.64 -34.26 -6.16
N SER A 24 45.64 -34.56 -4.86
CA SER A 24 44.71 -34.02 -3.87
C SER A 24 45.00 -32.54 -3.63
N ILE A 25 44.04 -31.67 -3.94
CA ILE A 25 44.00 -30.30 -3.40
C ILE A 25 42.88 -30.24 -2.38
N ARG A 26 43.25 -29.97 -1.13
CA ARG A 26 42.34 -29.95 0.01
C ARG A 26 41.40 -28.75 -0.04
N ARG A 27 40.19 -28.99 0.47
CA ARG A 27 39.15 -28.02 0.82
C ARG A 27 39.68 -26.62 1.14
N PHE A 28 39.24 -25.62 0.39
CA PHE A 28 38.75 -24.38 0.99
C PHE A 28 37.28 -24.22 0.60
N ALA A 29 36.40 -24.62 1.51
CA ALA A 29 34.97 -24.42 1.33
C ALA A 29 34.68 -22.93 1.57
N THR A 30 34.66 -22.14 0.50
CA THR A 30 34.15 -20.77 0.54
C THR A 30 32.66 -20.85 0.87
N ARG A 31 32.34 -20.84 2.17
CA ARG A 31 30.98 -20.57 2.66
C ARG A 31 30.66 -19.14 2.30
N VAL A 32 30.20 -18.95 1.06
CA VAL A 32 29.50 -17.73 0.65
C VAL A 32 28.29 -17.63 1.55
N LEU A 33 28.39 -16.73 2.53
CA LEU A 33 27.33 -16.46 3.48
C LEU A 33 26.20 -15.76 2.73
N HIS A 34 25.27 -16.56 2.18
CA HIS A 34 24.08 -16.08 1.49
C HIS A 34 23.12 -15.45 2.53
N ILE A 35 23.46 -14.26 3.02
CA ILE A 35 22.50 -13.41 3.74
C ILE A 35 21.53 -12.88 2.68
N THR A 36 20.41 -13.57 2.51
CA THR A 36 19.36 -13.18 1.57
C THR A 36 18.66 -11.92 2.07
N PHE A 37 19.10 -10.75 1.58
CA PHE A 37 18.37 -9.47 1.69
C PHE A 37 17.11 -9.49 0.80
N SER A 38 16.15 -10.33 1.17
CA SER A 38 14.84 -10.53 0.50
C SER A 38 13.71 -10.66 1.53
N VAL A 39 13.85 -9.99 2.67
CA VAL A 39 12.86 -10.03 3.78
C VAL A 39 11.56 -9.28 3.41
N PHE A 40 11.67 -8.30 2.50
CA PHE A 40 10.54 -7.52 2.00
C PHE A 40 10.55 -7.49 0.48
N LYS A 41 9.38 -7.71 -0.13
CA LYS A 41 9.16 -7.50 -1.57
C LYS A 41 8.54 -6.12 -1.76
N LEU A 42 9.16 -5.29 -2.58
CA LEU A 42 8.64 -4.00 -3.00
C LEU A 42 8.02 -4.13 -4.39
N GLU A 43 6.75 -3.76 -4.52
CA GLU A 43 5.97 -3.82 -5.75
C GLU A 43 5.44 -2.41 -6.05
N VAL A 44 5.94 -1.75 -7.11
CA VAL A 44 5.33 -0.50 -7.59
C VAL A 44 3.98 -0.85 -8.21
N ILE A 45 2.92 -0.15 -7.82
CA ILE A 45 1.55 -0.45 -8.24
C ILE A 45 1.25 0.36 -9.51
N GLN A 46 1.09 -0.31 -10.65
CA GLN A 46 0.64 0.37 -11.87
C GLN A 46 -0.90 0.57 -11.85
N PRO A 47 -1.54 1.13 -12.88
CA PRO A 47 -2.99 1.42 -12.90
C PRO A 47 -3.98 0.25 -12.72
N GLU A 48 -3.52 -0.99 -12.61
CA GLU A 48 -4.32 -2.10 -12.11
C GLU A 48 -4.71 -1.96 -10.62
N GLY A 49 -5.88 -2.50 -10.27
CA GLY A 49 -6.33 -2.54 -8.88
C GLY A 49 -5.57 -3.60 -8.08
N PHE A 50 -5.18 -3.26 -6.85
CA PHE A 50 -4.40 -4.14 -5.98
C PHE A 50 -5.18 -4.60 -4.73
N PHE A 51 -4.56 -5.51 -3.97
CA PHE A 51 -5.07 -5.97 -2.68
C PHE A 51 -3.93 -6.26 -1.68
N LEU A 52 -4.26 -6.06 -0.40
CA LEU A 52 -3.55 -6.63 0.74
C LEU A 52 -4.41 -7.79 1.28
N LYS A 53 -3.80 -8.86 1.79
CA LYS A 53 -4.54 -10.02 2.35
C LYS A 53 -3.75 -10.77 3.41
N ASN A 54 -4.43 -11.34 4.39
CA ASN A 54 -3.88 -12.32 5.32
C ASN A 54 -4.82 -13.56 5.35
N GLU A 55 -4.82 -14.32 6.45
CA GLU A 55 -5.70 -15.47 6.65
C GLU A 55 -7.16 -15.05 6.98
N GLU A 56 -7.37 -13.84 7.50
CA GLU A 56 -8.63 -13.34 8.09
C GLU A 56 -9.42 -12.39 7.16
N LEU A 57 -8.70 -11.59 6.36
CA LEU A 57 -9.25 -10.55 5.50
C LEU A 57 -8.44 -10.27 4.22
N LYS A 58 -9.11 -9.60 3.28
CA LYS A 58 -8.56 -9.08 2.02
C LYS A 58 -9.15 -7.69 1.73
N THR A 59 -8.30 -6.70 1.50
CA THR A 59 -8.72 -5.37 1.03
C THR A 59 -8.89 -5.35 -0.49
N SER A 60 -9.65 -4.38 -1.00
CA SER A 60 -9.70 -4.05 -2.43
C SER A 60 -9.57 -2.54 -2.60
N HIS A 61 -8.79 -2.12 -3.59
CA HIS A 61 -8.41 -0.73 -3.79
C HIS A 61 -8.85 -0.21 -5.15
N ASP A 62 -9.15 1.08 -5.23
CA ASP A 62 -9.49 1.73 -6.48
C ASP A 62 -8.29 1.78 -7.44
N LYS A 63 -8.58 1.63 -8.74
CA LYS A 63 -7.56 1.58 -9.80
C LYS A 63 -6.91 2.94 -10.03
N LYS A 64 -7.69 4.02 -9.92
CA LYS A 64 -7.25 5.37 -10.23
C LYS A 64 -6.44 5.95 -9.07
N ASN A 65 -7.00 5.92 -7.85
CA ASN A 65 -6.41 6.60 -6.69
C ASN A 65 -5.77 5.69 -5.63
N GLY A 66 -5.97 4.36 -5.71
CA GLY A 66 -5.40 3.41 -4.75
C GLY A 66 -6.09 3.36 -3.39
N LEU A 67 -7.08 4.22 -3.15
CA LEU A 67 -7.85 4.28 -1.90
C LEU A 67 -8.59 2.96 -1.65
N LEU A 68 -8.86 2.65 -0.39
CA LEU A 68 -9.66 1.48 -0.02
C LEU A 68 -11.09 1.63 -0.59
N THR A 69 -11.66 0.52 -1.05
CA THR A 69 -13.05 0.47 -1.55
C THR A 69 -13.88 -0.63 -0.88
N HIS A 70 -13.25 -1.76 -0.54
CA HIS A 70 -13.93 -2.90 0.08
C HIS A 70 -13.00 -3.62 1.05
N ILE A 71 -13.59 -4.19 2.09
CA ILE A 71 -12.96 -5.18 2.96
C ILE A 71 -13.73 -6.47 2.80
N THR A 72 -13.03 -7.57 2.51
CA THR A 72 -13.60 -8.93 2.51
C THR A 72 -13.05 -9.65 3.72
N THR A 73 -13.89 -10.05 4.66
CA THR A 73 -13.51 -10.84 5.84
C THR A 73 -14.01 -12.27 5.69
N VAL A 74 -13.37 -13.22 6.38
CA VAL A 74 -13.84 -14.62 6.42
C VAL A 74 -15.23 -14.71 7.09
N ALA A 75 -15.51 -13.90 8.11
CA ALA A 75 -16.75 -13.96 8.88
C ALA A 75 -17.96 -13.28 8.21
N ALA A 76 -17.78 -12.11 7.60
CA ALA A 76 -18.88 -11.30 7.05
C ALA A 76 -18.90 -11.21 5.51
N GLY A 77 -17.96 -11.87 4.83
CA GLY A 77 -17.81 -11.76 3.38
C GLY A 77 -17.34 -10.36 2.95
N ARG A 78 -17.79 -9.91 1.77
CA ARG A 78 -17.38 -8.63 1.16
C ARG A 78 -18.29 -7.49 1.59
N THR A 79 -17.73 -6.51 2.28
CA THR A 79 -18.40 -5.27 2.68
C THR A 79 -17.80 -4.07 1.94
N THR A 80 -18.65 -3.17 1.45
CA THR A 80 -18.22 -1.87 0.91
C THR A 80 -17.83 -0.94 2.04
N VAL A 81 -16.56 -0.53 2.05
CA VAL A 81 -15.97 0.42 2.98
C VAL A 81 -14.95 1.21 2.17
N SER A 82 -15.37 2.35 1.61
CA SER A 82 -14.51 3.20 0.79
C SER A 82 -13.98 4.39 1.58
N THR A 83 -12.67 4.59 1.51
CA THR A 83 -11.96 5.74 2.10
C THR A 83 -11.92 6.84 1.05
N ASN A 84 -12.50 8.01 1.35
CA ASN A 84 -12.50 9.17 0.45
C ASN A 84 -12.08 10.43 1.21
N PHE A 85 -11.36 11.33 0.54
CA PHE A 85 -10.96 12.62 1.11
C PHE A 85 -11.82 13.74 0.52
N TYR A 86 -12.20 14.70 1.38
CA TYR A 86 -13.02 15.85 1.01
C TYR A 86 -12.47 17.12 1.66
N ARG A 87 -12.65 18.25 0.98
CA ARG A 87 -12.26 19.58 1.45
C ARG A 87 -13.45 20.54 1.46
N TYR A 88 -13.46 21.44 2.42
CA TYR A 88 -14.40 22.55 2.50
C TYR A 88 -13.67 23.85 2.18
N GLU A 89 -14.15 24.56 1.15
CA GLU A 89 -13.53 25.78 0.63
C GLU A 89 -14.59 26.75 0.08
N PRO A 90 -14.62 28.02 0.53
CA PRO A 90 -13.81 28.58 1.62
C PRO A 90 -14.31 28.11 3.00
N ALA A 91 -13.37 27.65 3.84
CA ALA A 91 -13.56 27.54 5.27
C ALA A 91 -13.24 28.88 5.92
N LEU A 92 -14.22 29.44 6.62
CA LEU A 92 -14.15 30.70 7.36
C LEU A 92 -14.13 30.45 8.88
N GLY A 93 -13.70 29.25 9.28
CA GLY A 93 -13.54 28.84 10.66
C GLY A 93 -12.33 29.46 11.35
N GLY A 94 -12.04 28.98 12.54
CA GLY A 94 -10.86 29.33 13.33
C GLY A 94 -10.59 28.27 14.38
N ALA A 95 -9.70 28.54 15.34
CA ALA A 95 -9.26 27.57 16.34
C ALA A 95 -10.38 26.88 17.16
N TYR A 96 -11.55 27.50 17.27
CA TYR A 96 -12.68 27.02 18.07
C TYR A 96 -13.98 26.77 17.29
N ILE A 97 -14.12 27.35 16.09
CA ILE A 97 -15.37 27.33 15.33
C ILE A 97 -15.10 26.75 13.95
N MET A 98 -15.69 25.59 13.67
CA MET A 98 -15.82 25.06 12.32
C MET A 98 -16.86 25.91 11.57
N ARG A 99 -16.49 26.57 10.46
CA ARG A 99 -17.42 27.39 9.68
C ARG A 99 -17.15 27.24 8.20
N VAL A 100 -17.79 26.24 7.62
CA VAL A 100 -17.65 25.87 6.20
C VAL A 100 -18.76 26.47 5.34
N ASN A 101 -18.41 26.93 4.13
CA ASN A 101 -19.40 27.39 3.17
C ASN A 101 -19.79 26.28 2.19
N GLY A 102 -20.96 25.68 2.40
CA GLY A 102 -21.55 24.66 1.52
C GLY A 102 -21.03 23.23 1.74
N PRO A 103 -21.41 22.30 0.85
CA PRO A 103 -21.06 20.89 0.97
C PRO A 103 -19.57 20.62 0.69
N ALA A 104 -19.05 19.54 1.28
CA ALA A 104 -17.68 19.10 1.09
C ALA A 104 -17.43 18.71 -0.39
N LYS A 105 -16.37 19.23 -0.98
CA LYS A 105 -15.93 18.93 -2.36
C LYS A 105 -14.92 17.78 -2.31
N PRO A 106 -14.91 16.84 -3.27
CA PRO A 106 -13.88 15.80 -3.31
C PRO A 106 -12.46 16.38 -3.31
N HIS A 107 -11.60 15.89 -2.42
CA HIS A 107 -10.15 16.08 -2.45
C HIS A 107 -9.50 14.84 -3.10
N THR A 108 -10.04 14.48 -4.27
CA THR A 108 -9.60 13.30 -5.04
C THR A 108 -8.70 13.76 -6.18
N ALA A 109 -7.40 13.57 -6.00
CA ALA A 109 -6.41 13.69 -7.06
C ALA A 109 -5.66 12.35 -7.22
N GLU A 110 -5.07 12.16 -8.39
CA GLU A 110 -4.35 10.92 -8.69
C GLU A 110 -3.06 10.84 -7.85
N PRO A 111 -2.72 9.68 -7.26
CA PRO A 111 -1.54 9.51 -6.44
C PRO A 111 -0.29 9.65 -7.32
N THR A 112 0.61 10.53 -6.91
CA THR A 112 1.90 10.77 -7.58
C THR A 112 2.78 9.52 -7.56
N LEU A 113 2.69 8.73 -6.48
CA LEU A 113 3.39 7.46 -6.31
C LEU A 113 2.54 6.51 -5.47
N ARG A 114 2.62 5.20 -5.80
CA ARG A 114 2.08 4.13 -4.97
C ARG A 114 2.90 2.85 -5.07
N PHE A 115 3.15 2.21 -3.94
CA PHE A 115 3.86 0.93 -3.88
C PHE A 115 3.40 0.08 -2.69
N ILE A 116 3.62 -1.24 -2.78
CA ILE A 116 3.37 -2.19 -1.70
C ILE A 116 4.69 -2.71 -1.17
N ALA A 117 4.85 -2.69 0.16
CA ALA A 117 5.88 -3.45 0.86
C ALA A 117 5.24 -4.71 1.47
N ARG A 118 5.58 -5.89 0.96
CA ARG A 118 5.14 -7.18 1.50
C ARG A 118 6.24 -7.83 2.33
N GLY A 119 6.00 -8.01 3.62
CA GLY A 119 6.83 -8.81 4.52
C GLY A 119 6.08 -10.02 5.09
N SER A 120 6.78 -10.85 5.84
CA SER A 120 6.20 -12.02 6.52
C SER A 120 5.15 -11.65 7.56
N LEU A 121 5.42 -10.62 8.38
CA LEU A 121 4.56 -10.19 9.49
C LEU A 121 3.44 -9.22 9.10
N GLN A 122 3.59 -8.48 8.01
CA GLN A 122 2.61 -7.47 7.56
C GLN A 122 2.85 -7.06 6.11
N GLN A 123 1.81 -6.51 5.49
CA GLN A 123 1.86 -5.89 4.17
C GLN A 123 1.36 -4.46 4.28
N LYS A 124 2.05 -3.54 3.62
CA LYS A 124 1.75 -2.11 3.62
C LYS A 124 1.57 -1.62 2.20
N ALA A 125 0.49 -0.91 1.91
CA ALA A 125 0.40 -0.06 0.72
C ALA A 125 0.68 1.39 1.13
N HIS A 126 1.52 2.06 0.35
CA HIS A 126 1.91 3.44 0.53
C HIS A 126 1.34 4.26 -0.62
N LEU A 127 0.54 5.28 -0.31
CA LEU A 127 -0.14 6.15 -1.27
C LEU A 127 0.30 7.60 -1.04
N PHE A 128 0.79 8.25 -2.09
CA PHE A 128 1.22 9.65 -2.06
C PHE A 128 0.21 10.49 -2.85
N LEU A 129 -0.78 11.03 -2.15
CA LEU A 129 -1.82 11.91 -2.67
C LEU A 129 -1.42 13.38 -2.42
N PRO A 130 -1.96 14.35 -3.15
CA PRO A 130 -1.74 15.77 -2.83
C PRO A 130 -2.16 16.10 -1.40
N ASN A 131 -1.22 16.67 -0.63
CA ASN A 131 -1.36 17.02 0.78
C ASN A 131 -1.57 15.85 1.76
N ILE A 132 -1.57 14.59 1.29
CA ILE A 132 -1.89 13.41 2.12
C ILE A 132 -0.99 12.23 1.74
N TYR A 133 -0.19 11.75 2.69
CA TYR A 133 0.39 10.41 2.64
C TYR A 133 -0.53 9.46 3.43
N GLU A 134 -1.00 8.41 2.77
CA GLU A 134 -1.77 7.33 3.39
C GLU A 134 -0.97 6.02 3.36
N GLU A 135 -0.89 5.36 4.51
CA GLU A 135 -0.32 4.04 4.66
C GLU A 135 -1.40 3.07 5.15
N ILE A 136 -1.71 2.07 4.32
CA ILE A 136 -2.72 1.05 4.60
C ILE A 136 -1.98 -0.24 4.96
N THR A 137 -2.13 -0.73 6.19
CA THR A 137 -1.45 -1.93 6.69
C THR A 137 -2.44 -3.05 7.00
N VAL A 138 -2.12 -4.27 6.54
CA VAL A 138 -2.73 -5.53 6.95
C VAL A 138 -1.65 -6.40 7.61
N LYS A 139 -1.89 -6.86 8.83
CA LYS A 139 -0.92 -7.67 9.60
C LYS A 139 -1.18 -9.16 9.38
N ASN A 140 -0.14 -9.93 9.12
CA ASN A 140 -0.18 -11.39 9.04
C ASN A 140 -0.02 -11.99 10.45
N LEU A 141 -0.90 -11.60 11.36
CA LEU A 141 -0.92 -12.05 12.76
C LEU A 141 -2.27 -12.71 13.04
N ARG A 142 -2.31 -13.68 13.96
CA ARG A 142 -3.54 -14.34 14.37
C ARG A 142 -4.34 -13.51 15.37
N GLY A 143 -5.65 -13.75 15.43
CA GLY A 143 -6.56 -13.05 16.33
C GLY A 143 -6.90 -11.63 15.89
N SER A 144 -7.28 -10.78 16.84
CA SER A 144 -7.83 -9.44 16.57
C SER A 144 -6.92 -8.54 15.71
N PHE A 145 -5.59 -8.65 15.84
CA PHE A 145 -4.63 -7.89 15.04
C PHE A 145 -4.64 -8.27 13.54
N GLY A 146 -5.05 -9.50 13.20
CA GLY A 146 -5.24 -9.93 11.80
C GLY A 146 -6.58 -9.50 11.22
N GLN A 147 -7.58 -9.28 12.07
CA GLN A 147 -8.94 -8.91 11.66
C GLN A 147 -9.12 -7.39 11.46
N GLN A 148 -8.05 -6.61 11.55
CA GLN A 148 -8.04 -5.15 11.46
C GLN A 148 -7.27 -4.66 10.23
N VAL A 149 -7.81 -3.63 9.58
CA VAL A 149 -7.08 -2.80 8.62
C VAL A 149 -6.62 -1.54 9.35
N TYR A 150 -5.32 -1.24 9.30
CA TYR A 150 -4.76 -0.04 9.91
C TYR A 150 -4.55 1.02 8.85
N LEU A 151 -5.00 2.24 9.14
CA LEU A 151 -4.77 3.42 8.30
C LEU A 151 -3.91 4.40 9.10
N LEU A 152 -2.79 4.82 8.52
CA LEU A 152 -1.95 5.89 9.03
C LEU A 152 -1.97 7.02 8.01
N LEU A 153 -2.34 8.22 8.45
CA LEU A 153 -2.39 9.42 7.64
C LEU A 153 -1.31 10.39 8.09
N ARG A 154 -0.62 11.01 7.14
CA ARG A 154 0.16 12.24 7.34
C ARG A 154 -0.41 13.29 6.42
N VAL A 155 -0.83 14.42 6.98
CA VAL A 155 -1.52 15.49 6.28
C VAL A 155 -0.65 16.75 6.33
N ASP A 156 -0.41 17.37 5.18
CA ASP A 156 0.32 18.63 5.05
C ASP A 156 -0.56 19.68 4.37
N ILE A 157 -1.12 20.56 5.20
CA ILE A 157 -1.97 21.69 4.78
C ILE A 157 -1.22 23.03 4.75
N THR A 158 0.11 23.05 4.91
CA THR A 158 0.90 24.30 5.03
C THR A 158 0.78 25.22 3.81
N GLY A 159 0.61 24.64 2.62
CA GLY A 159 0.36 25.36 1.36
C GLY A 159 -1.12 25.68 1.07
N THR A 160 -2.04 25.47 2.01
CA THR A 160 -3.48 25.70 1.83
C THR A 160 -3.98 26.79 2.78
N SER A 161 -4.97 27.57 2.35
CA SER A 161 -5.55 28.67 3.13
C SER A 161 -7.07 28.64 3.01
N ASN A 162 -7.78 28.88 4.12
CA ASN A 162 -9.24 28.79 4.18
C ASN A 162 -9.76 27.42 3.67
N THR A 163 -9.07 26.34 4.04
CA THR A 163 -9.41 24.96 3.69
C THR A 163 -9.51 24.11 4.96
N GLU A 164 -10.65 23.44 5.14
CA GLU A 164 -10.78 22.35 6.13
C GLU A 164 -10.79 21.01 5.39
N LEU A 165 -9.89 20.09 5.75
CA LEU A 165 -9.77 18.76 5.15
C LEU A 165 -10.45 17.71 6.03
N SER A 166 -11.13 16.75 5.41
CA SER A 166 -11.81 15.65 6.08
C SER A 166 -11.58 14.32 5.35
N MET A 167 -11.46 13.25 6.13
CA MET A 167 -11.55 11.88 5.63
C MET A 167 -12.97 11.37 5.88
N ARG A 168 -13.55 10.65 4.93
CA ARG A 168 -14.84 9.99 5.05
C ARG A 168 -14.71 8.50 4.76
N LEU A 169 -15.34 7.69 5.61
CA LEU A 169 -15.62 6.29 5.33
C LEU A 169 -17.05 6.17 4.81
N GLU A 170 -17.21 5.64 3.59
CA GLU A 170 -18.50 5.46 2.95
C GLU A 170 -18.80 3.96 2.85
N THR A 171 -20.05 3.57 3.09
CA THR A 171 -20.43 2.17 3.28
C THR A 171 -21.85 1.91 2.82
N SER A 172 -22.17 0.66 2.49
CA SER A 172 -23.49 0.20 2.08
C SER A 172 -24.41 -0.20 3.25
N LEU A 173 -24.06 0.17 4.48
CA LEU A 173 -24.90 -0.08 5.66
C LEU A 173 -26.22 0.71 5.56
N GLN A 174 -27.34 0.02 5.70
CA GLN A 174 -28.67 0.63 5.77
C GLN A 174 -28.88 1.22 7.17
N ASN A 175 -29.37 2.46 7.25
CA ASN A 175 -29.69 3.16 8.49
C ASN A 175 -28.54 3.17 9.53
N PRO A 176 -27.34 3.69 9.18
CA PRO A 176 -26.20 3.70 10.09
C PRO A 176 -26.51 4.56 11.32
N ARG A 177 -26.38 3.94 12.51
CA ARG A 177 -26.33 4.68 13.78
C ARG A 177 -24.90 5.08 14.06
N PHE A 178 -24.70 6.36 14.40
CA PHE A 178 -23.38 6.89 14.70
C PHE A 178 -23.16 6.93 16.21
N TYR A 179 -21.99 6.47 16.63
CA TYR A 179 -21.54 6.48 18.01
C TYR A 179 -20.17 7.13 18.08
N ALA A 180 -19.93 7.93 19.12
CA ALA A 180 -18.61 8.45 19.45
C ALA A 180 -18.30 8.18 20.92
N ASP A 181 -17.02 8.12 21.25
CA ASP A 181 -16.59 8.07 22.64
C ASP A 181 -16.61 9.46 23.30
N SER A 182 -16.83 9.46 24.61
CA SER A 182 -16.55 10.58 25.50
C SER A 182 -15.24 10.28 26.22
N ALA A 183 -14.19 11.01 25.87
CA ALA A 183 -12.84 10.92 26.45
C ALA A 183 -12.26 9.49 26.51
N GLY A 184 -12.55 8.64 25.51
CA GLY A 184 -12.11 7.24 25.46
C GLY A 184 -12.75 6.30 26.48
N MET A 185 -13.73 6.75 27.27
CA MET A 185 -14.32 5.99 28.38
C MET A 185 -15.70 5.39 28.05
N GLN A 186 -16.62 6.18 27.52
CA GLN A 186 -18.01 5.78 27.28
C GLN A 186 -18.41 6.05 25.83
N VAL A 187 -19.07 5.09 25.19
CA VAL A 187 -19.61 5.22 23.83
C VAL A 187 -21.07 5.70 23.88
N THR A 188 -21.39 6.76 23.14
CA THR A 188 -22.69 7.44 23.15
C THR A 188 -23.28 7.56 21.75
N CYS A 189 -24.61 7.36 21.62
CA CYS A 189 -25.38 7.50 20.38
C CYS A 189 -25.50 9.00 20.01
N LEU A 190 -25.06 9.41 18.81
CA LEU A 190 -24.95 10.82 18.40
C LEU A 190 -26.24 11.45 17.84
N TYR A 191 -27.19 10.63 17.43
CA TYR A 191 -28.54 11.03 17.02
C TYR A 191 -29.54 10.30 17.93
N SER A 192 -30.79 10.77 18.00
CA SER A 192 -31.81 10.15 18.86
C SER A 192 -32.01 8.66 18.52
N CYS A 193 -31.35 7.83 19.33
CA CYS A 193 -31.77 6.48 19.68
C CYS A 193 -33.11 6.56 20.45
#